data_AF-A0AAJ1X1S6-F1
#
_entry.id   AF-A0AAJ1X1S6-F1
#
_cell.length_a   1.000
_cell.length_b   1.000
_cell.length_c   1.000
_cell.angle_alpha   90.00
_cell.angle_beta   90.00
_cell.angle_gamma   90.00
#
_symmetry.space_group_name_H-M   'P 1'
#
loop_
_entity.id
_entity.type
_entity.pdbx_description
1 polymer ?
#
loop_
_entity_poly.entity_id
_entity_poly.type
_entity_poly.pdbx_seq_one_letter_code
_entity_poly.pdbx_strand_id
1 'polypeptide(L)'
;MPDPQTLPMTARSPLGRAPALLWVPALVAVVFLVVPLVALVLATPWGSFLDDLRTPEVRAALWLSLRTSLATVVACALVGTPLAWVLARVEFRGRGLVRALVTVPLVLPPVVAGVALLAALGRSGLLGAPLRDATGLTLPYTTAAVVLAHTFVALPFFVISVEGALRSAGEAYDEAAAVLGATRWHTFPPRHPAAGAARRRRGRGARVGPLARRVRGDGDVRRQLPGHHADDAVAHLRRLPRRPRRGPHARDDPAARLGRRAAAPAQPLAHPGSGRVTALLEARLRVPGRLDAALTADAGDVVAVVGPNGAGKTTLVRCLAGLLPDAGDLTVDGRSWSAPHVLPRDRRVGHVVQGRDLFPHLSARENVAFGLRARGVDRRTARARATAELERLGVGALADRRPHQLSGGQAQRVAIARALVTEPRLLLLDEPFTGLDVGVAATLRVELARHLASYDGVAVLVTHDAVDALTLGTRMVVLEDGRVAQTGTPAEVAAQPRTDHVARLVGLNLVTAADGASLLAFRPSAVTLSPTEPSGSARLRWAGQVSQLTPYGDGVRVGVRTPAGQDLIADVTAAAVAELLLRPGAPVWASTKETAVVRYPVEV
;
A
#
# COMPACT_ATOMS: atom_id res chain seq x y z
N MET A 1 -16.14 -18.99 13.64
CA MET A 1 -15.72 -17.60 13.34
C MET A 1 -17.01 -16.80 13.17
N PRO A 2 -17.37 -15.88 14.08
CA PRO A 2 -18.64 -15.19 13.98
C PRO A 2 -18.59 -14.06 12.94
N ASP A 3 -19.75 -13.82 12.35
CA ASP A 3 -20.09 -12.98 11.21
C ASP A 3 -19.71 -11.49 11.41
N PRO A 4 -19.07 -10.78 10.44
CA PRO A 4 -18.58 -9.40 10.65
C PRO A 4 -19.65 -8.29 10.62
N GLN A 5 -20.96 -8.58 10.59
CA GLN A 5 -21.98 -7.57 10.23
C GLN A 5 -23.11 -7.30 11.24
N THR A 6 -22.88 -7.48 12.54
CA THR A 6 -23.81 -6.97 13.56
C THR A 6 -23.09 -6.21 14.66
N LEU A 7 -22.56 -5.03 14.35
CA LEU A 7 -22.22 -4.05 15.38
C LEU A 7 -23.51 -3.32 15.80
N PRO A 8 -23.86 -3.27 17.10
CA PRO A 8 -24.98 -2.46 17.55
C PRO A 8 -24.70 -0.98 17.26
N MET A 9 -25.58 -0.33 16.48
CA MET A 9 -25.48 1.07 16.04
C MET A 9 -25.61 2.12 17.16
N THR A 10 -25.30 1.79 18.40
CA THR A 10 -25.42 2.68 19.56
C THR A 10 -24.13 2.71 20.39
N ALA A 11 -22.99 2.81 19.74
CA ALA A 11 -21.78 3.29 20.40
C ALA A 11 -22.02 4.74 20.84
N ARG A 12 -22.38 4.93 22.13
CA ARG A 12 -22.48 6.25 22.74
C ARG A 12 -21.12 6.93 22.59
N SER A 13 -21.11 8.13 22.03
CA SER A 13 -19.89 8.95 21.92
C SER A 13 -19.17 8.96 23.28
N PRO A 14 -17.86 8.73 23.33
CA PRO A 14 -17.09 8.78 24.58
C PRO A 14 -17.17 10.16 25.27
N LEU A 15 -17.62 11.18 24.54
CA LEU A 15 -17.80 12.56 25.01
C LEU A 15 -19.20 12.83 25.59
N GLY A 16 -20.09 11.83 25.66
CA GLY A 16 -21.44 12.01 26.20
C GLY A 16 -22.42 12.71 25.25
N ARG A 17 -23.50 13.28 25.79
CA ARG A 17 -24.53 14.00 25.01
C ARG A 17 -24.09 15.44 24.73
N ALA A 18 -24.49 15.98 23.58
CA ALA A 18 -24.26 17.39 23.26
C ALA A 18 -24.90 18.33 24.31
N PRO A 19 -24.25 19.46 24.66
CA PRO A 19 -24.78 20.42 25.64
C PRO A 19 -26.19 20.90 25.28
N ALA A 20 -27.11 20.89 26.24
CA ALA A 20 -28.50 21.30 26.06
C ALA A 20 -28.63 22.73 25.46
N LEU A 21 -27.69 23.62 25.82
CA LEU A 21 -27.66 25.01 25.36
C LEU A 21 -27.45 25.16 23.84
N LEU A 22 -26.80 24.19 23.18
CA LEU A 22 -26.57 24.24 21.72
C LEU A 22 -27.82 23.86 20.92
N TRP A 23 -28.81 23.20 21.54
CA TRP A 23 -30.01 22.76 20.84
C TRP A 23 -30.94 23.92 20.49
N VAL A 24 -31.02 24.95 21.33
CA VAL A 24 -31.87 26.12 21.08
C VAL A 24 -31.46 26.89 19.81
N PRO A 25 -30.20 27.35 19.65
CA PRO A 25 -29.78 28.04 18.43
C PRO A 25 -29.77 27.11 17.22
N ALA A 26 -29.48 25.81 17.39
CA ALA A 26 -29.57 24.83 16.30
C ALA A 26 -31.02 24.67 15.80
N LEU A 27 -31.99 24.57 16.71
CA LEU A 27 -33.40 24.48 16.36
C LEU A 27 -33.89 25.75 15.66
N VAL A 28 -33.52 26.92 16.17
CA VAL A 28 -33.84 28.21 15.54
C VAL A 28 -33.29 28.28 14.12
N ALA A 29 -32.04 27.86 13.90
CA ALA A 29 -31.44 27.81 12.57
C ALA A 29 -32.19 26.85 11.63
N VAL A 30 -32.57 25.66 12.12
CA VAL A 30 -33.38 24.70 11.34
C VAL A 30 -34.74 25.29 10.99
N VAL A 31 -35.44 25.90 11.95
CA VAL A 31 -36.75 26.54 11.70
C VAL A 31 -36.61 27.65 10.67
N PHE A 32 -35.61 28.51 10.78
CA PHE A 32 -35.36 29.59 9.83
C PHE A 32 -35.12 29.09 8.40
N LEU A 33 -34.41 27.96 8.24
CA LEU A 33 -34.15 27.35 6.94
C LEU A 33 -35.37 26.58 6.37
N VAL A 34 -36.16 25.93 7.24
CA VAL A 34 -37.24 25.02 6.84
C VAL A 34 -38.57 25.73 6.63
N VAL A 35 -38.92 26.74 7.44
CA VAL A 35 -40.21 27.43 7.36
C VAL A 35 -40.50 28.00 5.97
N PRO A 36 -39.58 28.69 5.27
CA PRO A 36 -39.84 29.19 3.93
C PRO A 36 -40.12 28.06 2.91
N LEU A 37 -39.44 26.92 3.05
CA LEU A 37 -39.65 25.75 2.19
C LEU A 37 -41.02 25.12 2.45
N VAL A 38 -41.40 24.99 3.73
CA VAL A 38 -42.73 24.49 4.13
C VAL A 38 -43.83 25.44 3.64
N ALA A 39 -43.65 26.75 3.80
CA ALA A 39 -44.60 27.75 3.31
C ALA A 39 -44.76 27.67 1.78
N LEU A 40 -43.67 27.51 1.03
CA LEU A 40 -43.72 27.31 -0.43
C LEU A 40 -44.50 26.05 -0.81
N VAL A 41 -44.25 24.92 -0.12
CA VAL A 41 -44.95 23.65 -0.34
C VAL A 41 -46.44 23.77 -0.04
N LEU A 42 -46.80 24.39 1.09
CA LEU A 42 -48.21 24.57 1.48
C LEU A 42 -48.94 25.55 0.56
N ALA A 43 -48.26 26.57 0.04
CA ALA A 43 -48.82 27.53 -0.90
C ALA A 43 -48.97 26.96 -2.33
N THR A 44 -48.39 25.80 -2.63
CA THR A 44 -48.44 25.19 -3.97
C THR A 44 -49.78 24.44 -4.16
N PRO A 45 -50.55 24.72 -5.24
CA PRO A 45 -51.80 24.04 -5.51
C PRO A 45 -51.58 22.62 -6.08
N TRP A 46 -51.36 21.64 -5.18
CA TRP A 46 -51.06 20.26 -5.56
C TRP A 46 -52.14 19.56 -6.39
N GLY A 47 -53.39 20.01 -6.29
CA GLY A 47 -54.52 19.43 -7.03
C GLY A 47 -54.48 19.66 -8.54
N SER A 48 -53.93 20.79 -9.01
CA SER A 48 -53.78 21.09 -10.44
C SER A 48 -52.38 20.81 -10.98
N PHE A 49 -51.43 20.46 -10.10
CA PHE A 49 -50.01 20.33 -10.43
C PHE A 49 -49.73 19.41 -11.65
N LEU A 50 -50.40 18.26 -11.74
CA LEU A 50 -50.21 17.32 -12.86
C LEU A 50 -50.73 17.87 -14.19
N ASP A 51 -51.75 18.71 -14.15
CA ASP A 51 -52.31 19.34 -15.35
C ASP A 51 -51.48 20.57 -15.75
N ASP A 52 -51.01 21.35 -14.78
CA ASP A 52 -50.10 22.47 -14.98
C ASP A 52 -48.77 22.02 -15.59
N LEU A 53 -48.24 20.86 -15.17
CA LEU A 53 -47.06 20.22 -15.78
C LEU A 53 -47.25 19.84 -17.25
N ARG A 54 -48.49 19.65 -17.71
CA ARG A 54 -48.81 19.34 -19.10
C ARG A 54 -48.99 20.60 -19.94
N THR A 55 -48.98 21.79 -19.38
CA THR A 55 -49.02 23.02 -20.19
C THR A 55 -47.73 23.17 -21.01
N PRO A 56 -47.82 23.65 -22.27
CA PRO A 56 -46.64 23.80 -23.12
C PRO A 56 -45.63 24.80 -22.55
N GLU A 57 -46.09 25.82 -21.81
CA GLU A 57 -45.25 26.84 -21.17
C GLU A 57 -44.41 26.23 -20.04
N VAL A 58 -45.02 25.45 -19.14
CA VAL A 58 -44.30 24.79 -18.04
C VAL A 58 -43.34 23.75 -18.58
N ARG A 59 -43.73 22.97 -19.60
CA ARG A 59 -42.83 22.02 -20.27
C ARG A 59 -41.64 22.72 -20.91
N ALA A 60 -41.84 23.87 -21.54
CA ALA A 60 -40.77 24.67 -22.11
C ALA A 60 -39.82 25.21 -21.03
N ALA A 61 -40.34 25.71 -19.90
CA ALA A 61 -39.54 26.20 -18.78
C ALA A 61 -38.73 25.07 -18.11
N LEU A 62 -39.34 23.90 -17.89
CA LEU A 62 -38.65 22.72 -17.35
C LEU A 62 -37.55 22.23 -18.29
N TRP A 63 -37.85 22.16 -19.60
CA TRP A 63 -36.86 21.76 -20.60
C TRP A 63 -35.69 22.74 -20.69
N LEU A 64 -35.98 24.05 -20.66
CA LEU A 64 -34.95 25.09 -20.64
C LEU A 64 -34.07 24.98 -19.38
N SER A 65 -34.66 24.74 -18.21
CA SER A 65 -33.96 24.54 -16.94
C SER A 65 -33.08 23.29 -16.96
N LEU A 66 -33.59 22.16 -17.48
CA LEU A 66 -32.83 20.93 -17.62
C LEU A 66 -31.66 21.08 -18.61
N ARG A 67 -31.89 21.72 -19.75
CA ARG A 67 -30.86 21.93 -20.77
C ARG A 67 -29.77 22.89 -20.27
N THR A 68 -30.14 23.98 -19.60
CA THR A 68 -29.18 24.94 -19.03
C THR A 68 -28.38 24.34 -17.88
N SER A 69 -29.01 23.58 -16.98
CA SER A 69 -28.30 22.88 -15.90
C SER A 69 -27.33 21.82 -16.44
N LEU A 70 -27.75 20.99 -17.40
CA LEU A 70 -26.85 20.00 -18.02
C LEU A 70 -25.68 20.67 -18.74
N ALA A 71 -25.93 21.72 -19.51
CA ALA A 71 -24.87 22.48 -20.18
C ALA A 71 -23.90 23.12 -19.17
N THR A 72 -24.41 23.60 -18.03
CA THR A 72 -23.59 24.13 -16.94
C THR A 72 -22.70 23.04 -16.33
N VAL A 73 -23.24 21.86 -16.06
CA VAL A 73 -22.45 20.73 -15.53
C VAL A 73 -21.32 20.35 -16.49
N VAL A 74 -21.62 20.27 -17.80
CA VAL A 74 -20.62 20.00 -18.82
C VAL A 74 -19.56 21.11 -18.87
N ALA A 75 -19.95 22.38 -18.83
CA ALA A 75 -19.01 23.51 -18.80
C ALA A 75 -18.10 23.48 -17.55
N CYS A 76 -18.69 23.25 -16.37
CA CYS A 76 -17.94 23.08 -15.12
C CYS A 76 -16.98 21.89 -15.18
N ALA A 77 -17.37 20.75 -15.75
CA ALA A 77 -16.48 19.60 -15.89
C ALA A 77 -15.33 19.88 -16.87
N LEU A 78 -15.63 20.48 -18.03
CA LEU A 78 -14.63 20.77 -19.06
C LEU A 78 -13.58 21.80 -18.60
N VAL A 79 -14.00 22.83 -17.88
CA VAL A 79 -13.10 23.91 -17.42
C VAL A 79 -12.55 23.63 -16.01
N GLY A 80 -13.43 23.17 -15.12
CA GLY A 80 -13.12 22.97 -13.71
C GLY A 80 -12.25 21.76 -13.43
N THR A 81 -12.40 20.63 -14.16
CA THR A 81 -11.57 19.44 -13.90
C THR A 81 -10.09 19.68 -14.23
N PRO A 82 -9.71 20.28 -15.37
CA PRO A 82 -8.31 20.64 -15.63
C PRO A 82 -7.77 21.64 -14.60
N LEU A 83 -8.55 22.66 -14.25
CA LEU A 83 -8.16 23.66 -13.25
C LEU A 83 -7.93 23.04 -11.87
N ALA A 84 -8.88 22.21 -11.41
CA ALA A 84 -8.78 21.47 -10.15
C ALA A 84 -7.58 20.52 -10.15
N TRP A 85 -7.29 19.85 -11.27
CA TRP A 85 -6.13 18.97 -11.38
C TRP A 85 -4.81 19.76 -11.31
N VAL A 86 -4.70 20.89 -12.00
CA VAL A 86 -3.52 21.77 -11.92
C VAL A 86 -3.35 22.30 -10.50
N LEU A 87 -4.44 22.77 -9.88
CA LEU A 87 -4.44 23.24 -8.49
C LEU A 87 -4.20 22.13 -7.47
N ALA A 88 -4.42 20.86 -7.80
CA ALA A 88 -4.13 19.73 -6.93
C ALA A 88 -2.69 19.26 -7.07
N ARG A 89 -2.21 19.07 -8.31
CA ARG A 89 -1.03 18.23 -8.66
C ARG A 89 0.19 19.00 -9.19
N VAL A 90 0.09 20.32 -9.39
CA VAL A 90 1.20 21.14 -9.88
C VAL A 90 1.54 22.24 -8.87
N GLU A 91 2.83 22.40 -8.59
CA GLU A 91 3.34 23.53 -7.83
C GLU A 91 3.85 24.60 -8.79
N PHE A 92 3.32 25.82 -8.66
CA PHE A 92 3.73 26.97 -9.45
C PHE A 92 3.60 28.24 -8.62
N ARG A 93 4.41 29.25 -8.96
CA ARG A 93 4.36 30.57 -8.31
C ARG A 93 2.99 31.19 -8.61
N GLY A 94 2.26 31.60 -7.57
CA GLY A 94 0.91 32.16 -7.70
C GLY A 94 -0.24 31.15 -7.56
N ARG A 95 0.01 29.88 -7.25
CA ARG A 95 -1.05 28.89 -6.96
C ARG A 95 -2.06 29.38 -5.91
N GLY A 96 -1.59 30.06 -4.86
CA GLY A 96 -2.45 30.67 -3.84
C GLY A 96 -3.38 31.75 -4.41
N LEU A 97 -2.87 32.60 -5.32
CA LEU A 97 -3.66 33.62 -6.00
C LEU A 97 -4.74 32.99 -6.89
N VAL A 98 -4.39 31.97 -7.68
CA VAL A 98 -5.38 31.26 -8.52
C VAL A 98 -6.48 30.63 -7.66
N ARG A 99 -6.12 30.00 -6.54
CA ARG A 99 -7.12 29.45 -5.61
C ARG A 99 -8.02 30.55 -5.02
N ALA A 100 -7.44 31.68 -4.62
CA ALA A 100 -8.20 32.83 -4.12
C ALA A 100 -9.18 33.34 -5.20
N LEU A 101 -8.71 33.52 -6.45
CA LEU A 101 -9.53 33.95 -7.57
C LEU A 101 -10.69 32.99 -7.86
N VAL A 102 -10.46 31.67 -7.79
CA VAL A 102 -11.53 30.67 -7.92
C VAL A 102 -12.57 30.81 -6.82
N THR A 103 -12.20 31.23 -5.60
CA THR A 103 -13.14 31.42 -4.49
C THR A 103 -13.85 32.76 -4.50
N VAL A 104 -13.37 33.76 -5.24
CA VAL A 104 -13.99 35.12 -5.28
C VAL A 104 -15.50 35.07 -5.55
N PRO A 105 -16.03 34.29 -6.51
CA PRO A 105 -17.46 34.23 -6.77
C PRO A 105 -18.31 33.75 -5.58
N LEU A 106 -17.72 33.01 -4.64
CA LEU A 106 -18.41 32.55 -3.43
C LEU A 106 -18.64 33.66 -2.41
N VAL A 107 -17.79 34.70 -2.44
CA VAL A 107 -17.83 35.83 -1.50
C VAL A 107 -18.60 37.01 -2.09
N LEU A 108 -18.74 37.06 -3.42
CA LEU A 108 -19.50 38.09 -4.09
C LEU A 108 -21.01 37.92 -3.83
N PRO A 109 -21.71 38.98 -3.36
CA PRO A 109 -23.16 38.97 -3.32
C PRO A 109 -23.72 38.68 -4.73
N PRO A 110 -24.81 37.90 -4.87
CA PRO A 110 -25.36 37.52 -6.17
C PRO A 110 -25.63 38.69 -7.11
N VAL A 111 -26.08 39.83 -6.55
CA VAL A 111 -26.33 41.06 -7.30
C VAL A 111 -25.03 41.62 -7.89
N VAL A 112 -23.94 41.66 -7.12
CA VAL A 112 -22.63 42.15 -7.57
C VAL A 112 -22.06 41.22 -8.64
N ALA A 113 -22.18 39.91 -8.46
CA ALA A 113 -21.81 38.92 -9.46
C ALA A 113 -22.58 39.13 -10.78
N GLY A 114 -23.89 39.35 -10.71
CA GLY A 114 -24.74 39.64 -11.86
C GLY A 114 -24.32 40.92 -12.60
N VAL A 115 -24.09 42.02 -11.88
CA VAL A 115 -23.62 43.29 -12.46
C VAL A 115 -22.24 43.13 -13.09
N ALA A 116 -21.31 42.43 -12.44
CA ALA A 116 -19.97 42.18 -12.98
C ALA A 116 -20.01 41.37 -14.28
N LEU A 117 -20.83 40.32 -14.35
CA LEU A 117 -21.02 39.53 -15.57
C LEU A 117 -21.65 40.36 -16.69
N LEU A 118 -22.62 41.24 -16.38
CA LEU A 118 -23.19 42.16 -17.36
C LEU A 118 -22.19 43.23 -17.82
N ALA A 119 -21.34 43.75 -16.93
CA ALA A 119 -20.29 44.70 -17.30
C ALA A 119 -19.21 44.05 -18.18
N ALA A 120 -18.93 42.76 -17.98
CA ALA A 120 -17.97 42.02 -18.80
C ALA A 120 -18.56 41.55 -20.14
N LEU A 121 -19.71 40.87 -20.10
CA LEU A 121 -20.30 40.14 -21.23
C LEU A 121 -21.53 40.83 -21.84
N GLY A 122 -21.92 41.99 -21.33
CA GLY A 122 -23.03 42.80 -21.82
C GLY A 122 -22.78 43.35 -23.23
N ARG A 123 -23.84 43.91 -23.83
CA ARG A 123 -23.77 44.47 -25.20
C ARG A 123 -22.67 45.53 -25.37
N SER A 124 -22.41 46.34 -24.34
CA SER A 124 -21.34 47.34 -24.34
C SER A 124 -20.23 46.97 -23.34
N GLY A 125 -20.18 45.70 -22.94
CA GLY A 125 -19.23 45.21 -21.95
C GLY A 125 -17.84 45.00 -22.53
N LEU A 126 -16.85 44.90 -21.64
CA LEU A 126 -15.42 44.78 -21.98
C LEU A 126 -15.11 43.65 -22.98
N LEU A 127 -15.81 42.52 -22.85
CA LEU A 127 -15.67 41.35 -23.72
C LEU A 127 -16.84 41.19 -24.69
N GLY A 128 -18.03 41.69 -24.32
CA GLY A 128 -19.23 41.55 -25.15
C GLY A 128 -19.26 42.47 -26.38
N ALA A 129 -18.71 43.68 -26.30
CA ALA A 129 -18.59 44.58 -27.44
C ALA A 129 -17.69 44.00 -28.56
N PRO A 130 -16.42 43.59 -28.29
CA PRO A 130 -15.58 43.02 -29.33
C PRO A 130 -16.10 41.68 -29.86
N LEU A 131 -16.75 40.86 -29.02
CA LEU A 131 -17.37 39.61 -29.47
C LEU A 131 -18.52 39.87 -30.46
N ARG A 132 -19.38 40.84 -30.18
CA ARG A 132 -20.47 41.23 -31.08
C ARG A 132 -19.91 41.78 -32.38
N ASP A 133 -18.92 42.65 -32.31
CA ASP A 133 -18.37 43.29 -33.51
C ASP A 133 -17.65 42.26 -34.40
N ALA A 134 -17.08 41.21 -33.82
CA ALA A 134 -16.42 40.11 -34.55
C ALA A 134 -17.37 39.01 -35.06
N THR A 135 -18.44 38.67 -34.33
CA THR A 135 -19.27 37.48 -34.61
C THR A 135 -20.75 37.76 -34.81
N GLY A 136 -21.20 38.99 -34.54
CA GLY A 136 -22.60 39.38 -34.48
C GLY A 136 -23.37 38.83 -33.27
N LEU A 137 -22.74 38.04 -32.40
CA LEU A 137 -23.41 37.38 -31.28
C LEU A 137 -23.55 38.30 -30.06
N THR A 138 -24.76 38.37 -29.50
CA THR A 138 -25.03 39.06 -28.23
C THR A 138 -25.42 38.06 -27.14
N LEU A 139 -24.71 38.07 -26.02
CA LEU A 139 -24.95 37.15 -24.91
C LEU A 139 -26.15 37.52 -23.99
N PRO A 140 -26.42 38.80 -23.66
CA PRO A 140 -27.50 39.13 -22.73
C PRO A 140 -28.87 38.61 -23.17
N TYR A 141 -29.68 38.17 -22.21
CA TYR A 141 -31.02 37.60 -22.43
C TYR A 141 -31.05 36.33 -23.28
N THR A 142 -29.92 35.62 -23.40
CA THR A 142 -29.84 34.33 -24.09
C THR A 142 -29.70 33.16 -23.11
N THR A 143 -30.02 31.95 -23.57
CA THR A 143 -29.73 30.70 -22.86
C THR A 143 -28.24 30.53 -22.55
N ALA A 144 -27.35 31.05 -23.41
CA ALA A 144 -25.91 31.00 -23.20
C ALA A 144 -25.47 31.87 -22.00
N ALA A 145 -26.06 33.05 -21.83
CA ALA A 145 -25.80 33.88 -20.65
C ALA A 145 -26.25 33.21 -19.35
N VAL A 146 -27.38 32.51 -19.35
CA VAL A 146 -27.83 31.73 -18.18
C VAL A 146 -26.81 30.64 -17.83
N VAL A 147 -26.33 29.88 -18.82
CA VAL A 147 -25.30 28.85 -18.61
C VAL A 147 -23.99 29.46 -18.09
N LEU A 148 -23.54 30.59 -18.63
CA LEU A 148 -22.33 31.27 -18.16
C LEU A 148 -22.47 31.79 -16.72
N ALA A 149 -23.61 32.38 -16.39
CA ALA A 149 -23.89 32.86 -15.03
C ALA A 149 -23.95 31.69 -14.03
N HIS A 150 -24.66 30.61 -14.35
CA HIS A 150 -24.66 29.41 -13.52
C HIS A 150 -23.26 28.80 -13.40
N THR A 151 -22.48 28.78 -14.48
CA THR A 151 -21.10 28.27 -14.45
C THR A 151 -20.24 29.14 -13.53
N PHE A 152 -20.32 30.46 -13.61
CA PHE A 152 -19.58 31.38 -12.74
C PHE A 152 -19.85 31.13 -11.24
N VAL A 153 -21.11 30.86 -10.88
CA VAL A 153 -21.52 30.57 -9.50
C VAL A 153 -21.16 29.14 -9.07
N ALA A 154 -21.31 28.15 -9.96
CA ALA A 154 -21.14 26.74 -9.63
C ALA A 154 -19.69 26.24 -9.72
N LEU A 155 -18.86 26.86 -10.57
CA LEU A 155 -17.48 26.45 -10.83
C LEU A 155 -16.61 26.39 -9.56
N PRO A 156 -16.67 27.34 -8.61
CA PRO A 156 -15.87 27.26 -7.38
C PRO A 156 -16.19 26.01 -6.55
N PHE A 157 -17.47 25.69 -6.38
CA PHE A 157 -17.89 24.48 -5.66
C PHE A 157 -17.36 23.22 -6.35
N PHE A 158 -17.51 23.14 -7.68
CA PHE A 158 -16.99 22.03 -8.46
C PHE A 158 -15.48 21.88 -8.32
N VAL A 159 -14.72 22.97 -8.49
CA VAL A 159 -13.26 22.96 -8.40
C VAL A 159 -12.79 22.58 -7.01
N ILE A 160 -13.37 23.13 -5.95
CA ILE A 160 -13.02 22.81 -4.56
C ILE A 160 -13.28 21.32 -4.26
N SER A 161 -14.44 20.80 -4.67
CA SER A 161 -14.77 19.39 -4.46
C SER A 161 -13.84 18.44 -5.21
N VAL A 162 -13.56 18.73 -6.50
CA VAL A 162 -12.66 17.90 -7.32
C VAL A 162 -11.21 18.03 -6.86
N GLU A 163 -10.73 19.24 -6.54
CA GLU A 163 -9.39 19.46 -5.98
C GLU A 163 -9.23 18.69 -4.67
N GLY A 164 -10.22 18.77 -3.76
CA GLY A 164 -10.23 18.04 -2.50
C GLY A 164 -10.16 16.53 -2.71
N ALA A 165 -10.99 15.99 -3.59
CA ALA A 165 -10.98 14.56 -3.95
C ALA A 165 -9.66 14.12 -4.59
N LEU A 166 -9.07 14.95 -5.45
CA LEU A 166 -7.79 14.66 -6.08
C LEU A 166 -6.65 14.68 -5.06
N ARG A 167 -6.68 15.57 -4.06
CA ARG A 167 -5.66 15.63 -3.00
C ARG A 167 -5.82 14.49 -1.99
N SER A 168 -7.05 14.04 -1.72
CA SER A 168 -7.30 12.90 -0.82
C SER A 168 -6.98 11.54 -1.46
N ALA A 169 -7.00 11.43 -2.79
CA ALA A 169 -6.70 10.19 -3.52
C ALA A 169 -5.24 9.69 -3.39
N GLY A 170 -4.38 10.38 -2.63
CA GLY A 170 -2.99 10.00 -2.37
C GLY A 170 -2.05 10.22 -3.55
N GLU A 171 -0.75 10.25 -3.25
CA GLU A 171 0.34 10.34 -4.24
C GLU A 171 0.87 8.97 -4.66
N ALA A 172 0.55 7.90 -3.91
CA ALA A 172 1.09 6.56 -4.12
C ALA A 172 0.90 6.02 -5.55
N TYR A 173 -0.28 6.23 -6.16
CA TYR A 173 -0.53 5.83 -7.54
C TYR A 173 0.24 6.65 -8.57
N ASP A 174 0.45 7.95 -8.31
CA ASP A 174 1.24 8.82 -9.18
C ASP A 174 2.73 8.44 -9.12
N GLU A 175 3.24 8.11 -7.94
CA GLU A 175 4.60 7.62 -7.73
C GLU A 175 4.83 6.27 -8.41
N ALA A 176 3.90 5.31 -8.20
CA ALA A 176 3.96 4.01 -8.86
C ALA A 176 3.90 4.16 -10.39
N ALA A 177 3.04 5.04 -10.91
CA ALA A 177 2.98 5.33 -12.34
C ALA A 177 4.29 5.96 -12.84
N ALA A 178 4.86 6.91 -12.10
CA ALA A 178 6.10 7.60 -12.47
C ALA A 178 7.28 6.62 -12.57
N VAL A 179 7.47 5.73 -11.59
CA VAL A 179 8.54 4.70 -11.65
C VAL A 179 8.36 3.75 -12.84
N LEU A 180 7.11 3.48 -13.22
CA LEU A 180 6.80 2.65 -14.39
C LEU A 180 7.00 3.37 -15.74
N GLY A 181 7.40 4.63 -15.75
CA GLY A 181 7.65 5.39 -16.98
C GLY A 181 6.52 6.33 -17.39
N ALA A 182 5.47 6.49 -16.57
CA ALA A 182 4.35 7.36 -16.92
C ALA A 182 4.74 8.84 -16.88
N THR A 183 4.15 9.60 -17.80
CA THR A 183 4.17 11.08 -17.77
C THR A 183 2.89 11.63 -17.15
N ARG A 184 2.87 12.93 -16.82
CA ARG A 184 1.66 13.61 -16.31
C ARG A 184 0.45 13.48 -17.23
N TRP A 185 0.64 13.28 -18.54
CA TRP A 185 -0.44 13.02 -19.50
C TRP A 185 -1.08 11.65 -19.37
N HIS A 186 -0.36 10.67 -18.81
CA HIS A 186 -0.86 9.33 -18.54
C HIS A 186 -1.63 9.26 -17.21
N THR A 187 -1.29 10.12 -16.23
CA THR A 187 -1.98 10.22 -14.93
C THR A 187 -3.09 11.26 -14.92
N PHE A 188 -3.05 12.27 -15.80
CA PHE A 188 -4.21 13.08 -16.12
C PHE A 188 -5.30 12.17 -16.68
N PRO A 189 -6.58 12.36 -16.34
CA PRO A 189 -7.63 11.57 -16.96
C PRO A 189 -7.98 12.16 -18.33
N PRO A 190 -7.68 11.48 -19.46
CA PRO A 190 -8.53 11.64 -20.63
C PRO A 190 -9.52 10.47 -20.70
N ARG A 191 -10.79 10.88 -20.74
CA ARG A 191 -11.97 10.16 -21.24
C ARG A 191 -12.65 9.21 -20.25
N HIS A 192 -13.79 9.68 -19.77
CA HIS A 192 -14.96 8.86 -19.47
C HIS A 192 -15.07 7.64 -20.40
N PRO A 193 -15.46 6.46 -19.89
CA PRO A 193 -16.00 5.39 -20.72
C PRO A 193 -17.43 5.78 -21.12
N ALA A 194 -17.58 6.74 -22.04
CA ALA A 194 -18.82 6.93 -22.77
C ALA A 194 -18.74 6.10 -24.05
N ALA A 195 -19.79 5.30 -24.30
CA ALA A 195 -20.03 4.49 -25.48
C ALA A 195 -19.23 3.18 -25.59
N GLY A 196 -19.60 2.21 -24.75
CA GLY A 196 -19.63 0.80 -25.16
C GLY A 196 -20.71 0.58 -26.22
N ALA A 197 -20.56 1.18 -27.41
CA ALA A 197 -21.33 0.78 -28.57
C ALA A 197 -20.76 -0.56 -29.05
N ALA A 198 -21.50 -1.63 -28.78
CA ALA A 198 -21.26 -2.95 -29.34
C ALA A 198 -21.31 -2.85 -30.88
N ARG A 199 -20.17 -2.59 -31.51
CA ARG A 199 -19.96 -2.90 -32.93
C ARG A 199 -19.89 -4.42 -33.06
N ARG A 200 -21.07 -5.05 -33.12
CA ARG A 200 -21.22 -6.38 -33.72
C ARG A 200 -20.72 -6.29 -35.16
N ARG A 201 -19.50 -6.77 -35.40
CA ARG A 201 -19.03 -7.13 -36.74
C ARG A 201 -20.03 -8.14 -37.31
N ARG A 202 -20.81 -7.71 -38.32
CA ARG A 202 -21.48 -8.61 -39.26
C ARG A 202 -20.39 -9.34 -40.05
N GLY A 203 -19.93 -10.46 -39.52
CA GLY A 203 -19.21 -11.48 -40.28
C GLY A 203 -20.24 -12.35 -40.99
N ARG A 204 -20.26 -12.26 -42.32
CA ARG A 204 -20.94 -13.21 -43.20
C ARG A 204 -20.32 -14.60 -43.01
N GLY A 205 -21.16 -15.63 -42.92
CA GLY A 205 -20.76 -17.01 -43.21
C GLY A 205 -21.06 -18.02 -42.11
N ALA A 206 -22.29 -18.54 -42.09
CA ALA A 206 -22.55 -19.94 -41.74
C ALA A 206 -23.85 -20.35 -42.43
N ARG A 207 -23.74 -21.26 -43.40
CA ARG A 207 -24.84 -21.83 -44.18
C ARG A 207 -25.58 -22.85 -43.31
N VAL A 208 -26.90 -22.76 -43.25
CA VAL A 208 -27.77 -23.76 -42.63
C VAL A 208 -28.16 -24.76 -43.71
N GLY A 209 -27.73 -26.02 -43.54
CA GLY A 209 -28.27 -27.18 -44.26
C GLY A 209 -29.35 -27.85 -43.40
N PRO A 210 -30.38 -28.47 -44.00
CA PRO A 210 -31.51 -29.02 -43.26
C PRO A 210 -31.20 -30.43 -42.75
N LEU A 211 -31.79 -30.81 -41.60
CA LEU A 211 -32.28 -32.15 -41.19
C LEU A 211 -32.62 -32.08 -39.68
N ALA A 212 -33.89 -31.90 -39.32
CA ALA A 212 -34.89 -32.96 -39.04
C ALA A 212 -34.76 -33.61 -37.65
N ARG A 213 -35.51 -33.11 -36.65
CA ARG A 213 -36.62 -33.82 -35.96
C ARG A 213 -37.00 -33.22 -34.58
N ARG A 214 -38.31 -33.00 -34.45
CA ARG A 214 -39.21 -33.08 -33.27
C ARG A 214 -39.15 -31.99 -32.18
N VAL A 215 -40.22 -31.19 -32.21
CA VAL A 215 -40.80 -30.42 -31.12
C VAL A 215 -41.86 -31.26 -30.38
N ARG A 216 -41.94 -31.14 -29.05
CA ARG A 216 -43.11 -31.19 -28.14
C ARG A 216 -42.59 -31.37 -26.70
N GLY A 217 -43.06 -30.69 -25.66
CA GLY A 217 -44.14 -29.72 -25.52
C GLY A 217 -44.11 -29.08 -24.12
N ASP A 218 -44.82 -27.95 -24.01
CA ASP A 218 -45.04 -27.14 -22.80
C ASP A 218 -45.86 -27.84 -21.70
N GLY A 219 -45.83 -27.25 -20.51
CA GLY A 219 -46.84 -27.49 -19.47
C GLY A 219 -46.56 -26.81 -18.13
N ASP A 220 -46.91 -25.52 -18.02
CA ASP A 220 -47.08 -24.79 -16.76
C ASP A 220 -48.02 -25.53 -15.78
N VAL A 221 -47.53 -25.91 -14.59
CA VAL A 221 -48.37 -25.97 -13.37
C VAL A 221 -47.61 -25.37 -12.19
N ARG A 222 -48.33 -24.45 -11.55
CA ARG A 222 -47.98 -23.53 -10.49
C ARG A 222 -47.96 -24.16 -9.08
N ARG A 223 -47.15 -23.52 -8.22
CA ARG A 223 -47.36 -23.18 -6.78
C ARG A 223 -47.34 -24.30 -5.72
N GLN A 224 -46.36 -24.22 -4.81
CA GLN A 224 -46.56 -23.78 -3.42
C GLN A 224 -45.20 -23.47 -2.71
N LEU A 225 -45.23 -22.46 -1.84
CA LEU A 225 -44.13 -21.85 -1.05
C LEU A 225 -44.19 -22.38 0.44
N PRO A 226 -43.37 -21.91 1.42
CA PRO A 226 -42.34 -22.67 2.13
C PRO A 226 -42.73 -23.02 3.59
N GLY A 227 -41.94 -23.83 4.30
CA GLY A 227 -42.16 -24.18 5.71
C GLY A 227 -40.88 -24.09 6.56
N HIS A 228 -41.04 -23.58 7.79
CA HIS A 228 -40.02 -23.16 8.77
C HIS A 228 -39.36 -24.29 9.61
N HIS A 229 -38.16 -23.99 10.15
CA HIS A 229 -37.40 -24.48 11.35
C HIS A 229 -37.93 -25.71 12.16
N ALA A 230 -37.18 -26.48 12.96
CA ALA A 230 -35.78 -26.80 13.28
C ALA A 230 -35.83 -28.04 14.22
N ASP A 231 -34.70 -28.72 14.43
CA ASP A 231 -34.40 -29.77 15.43
C ASP A 231 -35.05 -31.16 15.28
N ASP A 232 -34.24 -32.21 15.07
CA ASP A 232 -33.84 -33.11 16.17
C ASP A 232 -32.92 -34.25 15.70
N ALA A 233 -32.14 -34.77 16.65
CA ALA A 233 -31.09 -35.75 16.45
C ALA A 233 -31.53 -37.22 16.73
N VAL A 234 -30.65 -38.13 16.26
CA VAL A 234 -30.33 -39.49 16.79
C VAL A 234 -30.91 -40.73 16.06
N ALA A 235 -29.97 -41.68 15.88
CA ALA A 235 -30.06 -43.13 15.64
C ALA A 235 -30.21 -43.64 14.19
N HIS A 236 -29.15 -44.29 13.68
CA HIS A 236 -29.14 -45.75 13.55
C HIS A 236 -27.74 -46.33 13.29
N LEU A 237 -27.39 -47.32 14.11
CA LEU A 237 -26.19 -48.16 14.12
C LEU A 237 -26.12 -49.15 12.94
N ARG A 238 -24.91 -49.50 12.49
CA ARG A 238 -24.58 -50.89 12.07
C ARG A 238 -23.10 -51.24 12.30
N ARG A 239 -22.89 -52.50 12.67
CA ARG A 239 -21.76 -53.11 13.38
C ARG A 239 -20.61 -53.61 12.48
N LEU A 240 -19.43 -53.69 13.10
CA LEU A 240 -18.17 -54.34 12.68
C LEU A 240 -18.20 -55.88 12.71
N PRO A 241 -17.19 -56.56 12.12
CA PRO A 241 -16.62 -57.78 12.65
C PRO A 241 -15.11 -57.68 13.02
N ARG A 242 -14.64 -58.72 13.72
CA ARG A 242 -13.59 -58.77 14.76
C ARG A 242 -12.18 -59.17 14.29
N ARG A 243 -11.18 -58.82 15.13
CA ARG A 243 -9.77 -59.25 15.18
C ARG A 243 -9.56 -60.73 15.60
N PRO A 244 -8.31 -61.23 15.52
CA PRO A 244 -7.57 -61.72 16.71
C PRO A 244 -6.13 -61.13 16.82
N ARG A 245 -5.71 -60.53 17.97
CA ARG A 245 -4.84 -61.07 19.06
C ARG A 245 -3.41 -61.48 18.63
N ARG A 246 -2.29 -61.27 19.35
CA ARG A 246 -1.79 -60.41 20.46
C ARG A 246 -0.31 -60.84 20.66
N GLY A 247 0.65 -59.96 20.96
CA GLY A 247 2.00 -60.36 21.45
C GLY A 247 3.11 -59.33 21.23
N PRO A 248 4.10 -59.15 22.14
CA PRO A 248 4.54 -57.82 22.57
C PRO A 248 6.00 -57.45 22.20
N HIS A 249 6.32 -56.15 22.14
CA HIS A 249 7.46 -55.50 22.83
C HIS A 249 7.93 -54.19 22.16
N ALA A 250 8.53 -53.37 23.02
CA ALA A 250 9.53 -52.31 22.77
C ALA A 250 9.06 -50.99 22.14
N ARG A 251 9.07 -49.98 22.99
CA ARG A 251 9.27 -48.57 22.65
C ARG A 251 10.64 -48.45 21.98
N ASP A 252 10.70 -47.84 20.81
CA ASP A 252 11.95 -47.30 20.28
C ASP A 252 11.73 -45.91 19.68
N ASP A 253 12.58 -45.03 20.19
CA ASP A 253 12.72 -43.60 20.01
C ASP A 253 13.51 -43.34 18.71
N PRO A 254 12.99 -42.62 17.70
CA PRO A 254 13.74 -42.38 16.47
C PRO A 254 14.66 -41.15 16.65
N ALA A 255 15.51 -41.19 17.67
CA ALA A 255 16.53 -40.19 17.96
C ALA A 255 17.91 -40.83 18.15
N ALA A 256 18.23 -41.90 17.40
CA ALA A 256 19.60 -42.43 17.36
C ALA A 256 19.79 -43.37 16.17
N ARG A 257 20.11 -42.82 14.99
CA ARG A 257 20.97 -43.42 13.94
C ARG A 257 20.93 -42.56 12.68
N LEU A 258 21.87 -41.64 12.58
CA LEU A 258 22.49 -41.19 11.32
C LEU A 258 23.79 -40.46 11.70
N GLY A 259 24.73 -41.23 12.23
CA GLY A 259 26.12 -40.80 12.36
C GLY A 259 26.89 -41.14 11.08
N ARG A 260 27.65 -40.15 10.60
CA ARG A 260 28.76 -40.25 9.63
C ARG A 260 28.42 -40.49 8.16
N ARG A 261 28.09 -39.39 7.49
CA ARG A 261 28.87 -38.88 6.33
C ARG A 261 28.84 -37.36 6.38
N ALA A 262 29.92 -36.77 6.88
CA ALA A 262 30.13 -35.33 6.82
C ALA A 262 30.36 -34.93 5.35
N ALA A 263 29.33 -34.39 4.71
CA ALA A 263 29.52 -33.56 3.53
C ALA A 263 29.98 -32.19 4.03
N ALA A 264 31.22 -31.82 3.69
CA ALA A 264 31.74 -30.49 3.95
C ALA A 264 30.80 -29.43 3.36
N PRO A 265 30.56 -28.30 4.03
CA PRO A 265 29.80 -27.21 3.45
C PRO A 265 30.51 -26.73 2.18
N ALA A 266 29.75 -26.65 1.08
CA ALA A 266 30.25 -26.09 -0.17
C ALA A 266 30.70 -24.66 0.07
N GLN A 267 32.01 -24.43 0.05
CA GLN A 267 32.59 -23.10 0.04
C GLN A 267 32.14 -22.38 -1.24
N PRO A 268 31.77 -21.09 -1.19
CA PRO A 268 31.60 -20.30 -2.39
C PRO A 268 32.92 -20.30 -3.15
N LEU A 269 32.89 -20.66 -4.43
CA LEU A 269 34.05 -20.58 -5.32
C LEU A 269 34.53 -19.12 -5.37
N ALA A 270 35.63 -18.83 -4.67
CA ALA A 270 36.36 -17.59 -4.83
C ALA A 270 36.79 -17.48 -6.30
N HIS A 271 36.30 -16.46 -7.01
CA HIS A 271 36.81 -16.09 -8.32
C HIS A 271 38.19 -15.44 -8.15
N PRO A 272 39.28 -16.02 -8.70
CA PRO A 272 40.55 -15.32 -8.80
C PRO A 272 40.48 -14.44 -10.06
N GLY A 273 40.32 -13.14 -9.88
CA GLY A 273 40.26 -12.20 -10.99
C GLY A 273 40.32 -10.76 -10.53
N SER A 274 41.53 -10.26 -10.29
CA SER A 274 41.85 -8.84 -10.09
C SER A 274 41.68 -8.03 -11.39
N GLY A 275 40.44 -7.91 -11.86
CA GLY A 275 40.00 -6.84 -12.73
C GLY A 275 39.03 -5.98 -11.93
N ARG A 276 39.15 -4.64 -11.99
CA ARG A 276 38.16 -3.75 -11.35
C ARG A 276 36.79 -4.05 -11.96
N VAL A 277 35.99 -4.87 -11.28
CA VAL A 277 34.56 -4.97 -11.51
C VAL A 277 34.01 -3.64 -11.02
N THR A 278 33.61 -2.78 -11.95
CA THR A 278 32.91 -1.54 -11.59
C THR A 278 31.59 -1.94 -10.97
N ALA A 279 31.30 -1.48 -9.75
CA ALA A 279 30.05 -1.79 -9.08
C ALA A 279 28.86 -1.35 -9.95
N LEU A 280 27.82 -2.19 -10.03
CA LEU A 280 26.62 -1.85 -10.81
C LEU A 280 25.85 -0.72 -10.13
N LEU A 281 25.85 -0.68 -8.80
CA LEU A 281 25.27 0.37 -7.98
C LEU A 281 26.35 1.02 -7.13
N GLU A 282 26.53 2.33 -7.28
CA GLU A 282 27.29 3.17 -6.36
C GLU A 282 26.38 4.32 -5.91
N ALA A 283 25.99 4.31 -4.64
CA ALA A 283 25.07 5.30 -4.09
C ALA A 283 25.68 5.93 -2.83
N ARG A 284 25.87 7.25 -2.84
CA ARG A 284 26.10 8.07 -1.66
C ARG A 284 24.92 9.02 -1.57
N LEU A 285 23.93 8.68 -0.77
CA LEU A 285 22.67 9.42 -0.70
C LEU A 285 22.68 10.35 0.50
N ARG A 286 22.39 11.63 0.26
CA ARG A 286 22.31 12.64 1.33
C ARG A 286 21.01 13.41 1.28
N VAL A 287 20.16 13.21 2.28
CA VAL A 287 18.95 14.00 2.52
C VAL A 287 19.12 14.69 3.88
N PRO A 288 19.28 16.02 3.92
CA PRO A 288 19.53 16.75 5.16
C PRO A 288 18.54 16.39 6.27
N GLY A 289 19.07 15.99 7.44
CA GLY A 289 18.30 15.60 8.61
C GLY A 289 17.47 14.31 8.48
N ARG A 290 17.63 13.54 7.39
CA ARG A 290 16.86 12.31 7.14
C ARG A 290 17.69 11.10 6.72
N LEU A 291 18.75 11.30 5.93
CA LEU A 291 19.56 10.21 5.40
C LEU A 291 20.99 10.67 5.06
N ASP A 292 21.99 9.90 5.47
CA ASP A 292 23.37 9.95 5.00
C ASP A 292 23.87 8.50 4.91
N ALA A 293 23.77 7.91 3.72
CA ALA A 293 24.00 6.48 3.52
C ALA A 293 24.83 6.20 2.27
N ALA A 294 25.83 5.32 2.41
CA ALA A 294 26.64 4.82 1.31
C ALA A 294 26.33 3.34 1.05
N LEU A 295 26.05 2.99 -0.21
CA LEU A 295 25.75 1.65 -0.67
C LEU A 295 26.51 1.36 -1.96
N THR A 296 27.15 0.20 -2.02
CA THR A 296 27.82 -0.32 -3.20
C THR A 296 27.40 -1.76 -3.41
N ALA A 297 27.06 -2.13 -4.65
CA ALA A 297 26.63 -3.48 -4.97
C ALA A 297 26.98 -3.85 -6.43
N ASP A 298 27.30 -5.12 -6.63
CA ASP A 298 27.66 -5.68 -7.94
C ASP A 298 26.43 -6.27 -8.63
N ALA A 299 26.52 -6.54 -9.93
CA ALA A 299 25.44 -7.22 -10.64
C ALA A 299 25.16 -8.59 -10.01
N GLY A 300 23.88 -8.91 -9.79
CA GLY A 300 23.44 -10.12 -9.08
C GLY A 300 23.33 -9.97 -7.56
N ASP A 301 23.81 -8.86 -6.98
CA ASP A 301 23.67 -8.65 -5.54
C ASP A 301 22.23 -8.36 -5.12
N VAL A 302 21.86 -8.94 -3.97
CA VAL A 302 20.66 -8.60 -3.22
C VAL A 302 21.09 -7.92 -1.93
N VAL A 303 20.95 -6.59 -1.90
CA VAL A 303 21.25 -5.77 -0.74
C VAL A 303 20.04 -5.72 0.19
N ALA A 304 20.09 -6.48 1.28
CA ALA A 304 19.09 -6.43 2.34
C ALA A 304 19.31 -5.18 3.21
N VAL A 305 18.34 -4.27 3.23
CA VAL A 305 18.35 -3.07 4.07
C VAL A 305 17.43 -3.29 5.25
N VAL A 306 18.02 -3.34 6.45
CA VAL A 306 17.33 -3.57 7.72
C VAL A 306 17.53 -2.38 8.65
N GLY A 307 16.67 -2.23 9.66
CA GLY A 307 16.74 -1.12 10.59
C GLY A 307 15.40 -0.86 11.28
N PRO A 308 15.38 -0.13 12.41
CA PRO A 308 14.13 0.19 13.11
C PRO A 308 13.21 1.09 12.29
N ASN A 309 11.97 1.24 12.76
CA ASN A 309 11.04 2.21 12.18
C ASN A 309 11.60 3.63 12.32
N GLY A 310 11.51 4.42 11.26
CA GLY A 310 12.11 5.76 11.22
C GLY A 310 13.61 5.82 10.87
N ALA A 311 14.29 4.68 10.69
CA ALA A 311 15.73 4.65 10.38
C ALA A 311 16.14 5.23 9.00
N GLY A 312 15.17 5.64 8.17
CA GLY A 312 15.44 6.19 6.84
C GLY A 312 15.32 5.21 5.67
N LYS A 313 14.91 3.95 5.90
CA LYS A 313 14.76 2.90 4.85
C LYS A 313 13.87 3.35 3.67
N THR A 314 12.67 3.86 3.95
CA THR A 314 11.76 4.39 2.92
C THR A 314 12.35 5.61 2.22
N THR A 315 13.09 6.46 2.95
CA THR A 315 13.80 7.62 2.36
C THR A 315 14.86 7.16 1.37
N LEU A 316 15.65 6.14 1.73
CA LEU A 316 16.64 5.51 0.85
C LEU A 316 15.99 4.96 -0.42
N VAL A 317 14.91 4.17 -0.30
CA VAL A 317 14.20 3.61 -1.46
C VAL A 317 13.67 4.71 -2.39
N ARG A 318 13.08 5.77 -1.81
CA ARG A 318 12.56 6.90 -2.60
C ARG A 318 13.67 7.68 -3.32
N CYS A 319 14.85 7.82 -2.72
CA CYS A 319 16.02 8.43 -3.40
C CYS A 319 16.49 7.55 -4.55
N LEU A 320 16.63 6.23 -4.34
CA LEU A 320 17.00 5.28 -5.39
C LEU A 320 15.98 5.25 -6.55
N ALA A 321 14.68 5.35 -6.24
CA ALA A 321 13.61 5.42 -7.23
C ALA A 321 13.52 6.79 -7.95
N GLY A 322 14.21 7.82 -7.45
CA GLY A 322 14.17 9.19 -7.99
C GLY A 322 12.94 10.00 -7.56
N LEU A 323 12.17 9.46 -6.62
CA LEU A 323 10.95 10.06 -6.07
C LEU A 323 11.26 11.15 -5.04
N LEU A 324 12.46 11.11 -4.47
CA LEU A 324 12.98 12.14 -3.59
C LEU A 324 14.36 12.57 -4.12
N PRO A 325 14.59 13.87 -4.40
CA PRO A 325 15.92 14.34 -4.74
C PRO A 325 16.84 14.27 -3.50
N ASP A 326 18.10 13.95 -3.73
CA ASP A 326 19.15 13.94 -2.72
C ASP A 326 20.35 14.77 -3.18
N ALA A 327 21.22 15.14 -2.24
CA ALA A 327 22.39 15.99 -2.47
C ALA A 327 23.68 15.19 -2.69
N GLY A 328 23.57 13.88 -2.91
CA GLY A 328 24.70 13.00 -3.09
C GLY A 328 24.81 12.43 -4.52
N ASP A 329 25.63 11.40 -4.65
CA ASP A 329 26.03 10.82 -5.93
C ASP A 329 25.44 9.42 -6.08
N LEU A 330 24.61 9.23 -7.11
CA LEU A 330 24.00 7.95 -7.44
C LEU A 330 24.39 7.58 -8.88
N THR A 331 25.10 6.46 -9.02
CA THR A 331 25.49 5.88 -10.30
C THR A 331 24.94 4.46 -10.40
N VAL A 332 24.27 4.14 -11.50
CA VAL A 332 23.74 2.81 -11.79
C VAL A 332 24.12 2.40 -13.20
N ASP A 333 24.73 1.23 -13.37
CA ASP A 333 25.18 0.70 -14.67
C ASP A 333 26.07 1.73 -15.41
N GLY A 334 26.98 2.37 -14.65
CA GLY A 334 27.90 3.41 -15.13
C GLY A 334 27.25 4.77 -15.47
N ARG A 335 25.95 4.96 -15.20
CA ARG A 335 25.22 6.21 -15.51
C ARG A 335 24.88 6.97 -14.23
N SER A 336 25.31 8.23 -14.14
CA SER A 336 24.91 9.11 -13.04
C SER A 336 23.43 9.48 -13.13
N TRP A 337 22.74 9.40 -11.99
CA TRP A 337 21.33 9.77 -11.80
C TRP A 337 21.14 11.03 -10.96
N SER A 338 22.23 11.63 -10.46
CA SER A 338 22.20 12.79 -9.55
C SER A 338 22.28 14.14 -10.27
N ALA A 339 23.12 14.27 -11.31
CA ALA A 339 23.42 15.57 -11.93
C ALA A 339 23.39 15.51 -13.48
N PRO A 340 22.34 16.04 -14.14
CA PRO A 340 21.08 16.51 -13.56
C PRO A 340 20.26 15.37 -12.94
N HIS A 341 19.40 15.68 -11.97
CA HIS A 341 18.53 14.68 -11.33
C HIS A 341 17.67 13.96 -12.35
N VAL A 342 17.89 12.64 -12.49
CA VAL A 342 17.12 11.81 -13.42
C VAL A 342 15.78 11.48 -12.79
N LEU A 343 14.70 11.81 -13.48
CA LEU A 343 13.33 11.59 -13.01
C LEU A 343 12.99 10.08 -12.96
N PRO A 344 12.08 9.65 -12.06
CA PRO A 344 11.72 8.23 -11.90
C PRO A 344 11.41 7.50 -13.20
N ARG A 345 10.69 8.16 -14.12
CA ARG A 345 10.27 7.61 -15.41
C ARG A 345 11.42 7.30 -16.37
N ASP A 346 12.54 8.00 -16.18
CA ASP A 346 13.74 7.90 -17.01
C ASP A 346 14.77 6.95 -16.34
N ARG A 347 14.53 6.55 -15.08
CA ARG A 347 15.26 5.49 -14.38
C ARG A 347 14.70 4.12 -14.80
N ARG A 348 15.57 3.19 -15.20
CA ARG A 348 15.19 1.78 -15.45
C ARG A 348 15.08 1.01 -14.13
N VAL A 349 14.22 1.50 -13.24
CA VAL A 349 13.98 0.95 -11.90
C VAL A 349 12.65 0.18 -11.90
N GLY A 350 12.66 -0.99 -11.26
CA GLY A 350 11.43 -1.69 -10.87
C GLY A 350 11.21 -1.45 -9.39
N HIS A 351 10.00 -1.07 -8.96
CA HIS A 351 9.71 -0.83 -7.56
C HIS A 351 8.43 -1.56 -7.14
N VAL A 352 8.55 -2.40 -6.11
CA VAL A 352 7.45 -3.01 -5.40
C VAL A 352 7.26 -2.24 -4.10
N VAL A 353 6.18 -1.47 -4.02
CA VAL A 353 5.85 -0.62 -2.87
C VAL A 353 5.17 -1.45 -1.77
N GLN A 354 5.38 -1.10 -0.51
CA GLN A 354 4.81 -1.74 0.69
C GLN A 354 3.27 -1.95 0.62
N GLY A 355 2.53 -1.09 -0.09
CA GLY A 355 1.07 -1.15 -0.26
C GLY A 355 0.55 -1.95 -1.45
N ARG A 356 1.43 -2.58 -2.26
CA ARG A 356 1.15 -3.21 -3.58
C ARG A 356 0.72 -2.22 -4.67
N ASP A 357 -0.05 -1.19 -4.30
CA ASP A 357 -0.49 -0.03 -5.12
C ASP A 357 -0.86 -0.41 -6.55
N LEU A 358 -1.63 -1.50 -6.70
CA LEU A 358 -2.17 -1.90 -7.99
C LEU A 358 -3.25 -0.91 -8.41
N PHE A 359 -3.21 -0.46 -9.66
CA PHE A 359 -4.21 0.44 -10.21
C PHE A 359 -5.59 -0.22 -10.18
N PRO A 360 -6.56 0.29 -9.40
CA PRO A 360 -7.81 -0.41 -9.09
C PRO A 360 -8.73 -0.58 -10.29
N HIS A 361 -8.59 0.30 -11.28
CA HIS A 361 -9.37 0.31 -12.52
C HIS A 361 -8.78 -0.60 -13.63
N LEU A 362 -7.58 -1.13 -13.43
CA LEU A 362 -6.90 -2.01 -14.39
C LEU A 362 -6.98 -3.47 -13.92
N SER A 363 -7.09 -4.42 -14.86
CA SER A 363 -6.90 -5.86 -14.57
C SER A 363 -5.44 -6.17 -14.19
N ALA A 364 -5.15 -7.35 -13.64
CA ALA A 364 -3.79 -7.80 -13.33
C ALA A 364 -2.86 -7.70 -14.54
N ARG A 365 -3.30 -8.16 -15.73
CA ARG A 365 -2.53 -8.06 -16.97
C ARG A 365 -2.26 -6.61 -17.39
N GLU A 366 -3.24 -5.73 -17.24
CA GLU A 366 -3.06 -4.31 -17.58
C GLU A 366 -2.20 -3.56 -16.55
N ASN A 367 -2.23 -3.98 -15.28
CA ASN A 367 -1.30 -3.50 -14.26
C ASN A 367 0.14 -3.83 -14.63
N VAL A 368 0.42 -5.10 -14.97
CA VAL A 368 1.76 -5.55 -15.37
C VAL A 368 2.18 -4.90 -16.69
N ALA A 369 1.30 -4.86 -17.69
CA ALA A 369 1.61 -4.25 -18.99
C ALA A 369 1.78 -2.72 -18.95
N PHE A 370 1.41 -2.05 -17.85
CA PHE A 370 1.40 -0.59 -17.75
C PHE A 370 2.77 0.03 -18.05
N GLY A 371 3.82 -0.45 -17.39
CA GLY A 371 5.16 0.13 -17.55
C GLY A 371 5.75 -0.06 -18.95
N LEU A 372 5.50 -1.22 -19.57
CA LEU A 372 5.88 -1.45 -20.97
C LEU A 372 5.17 -0.46 -21.91
N ARG A 373 3.87 -0.24 -21.72
CA ARG A 373 3.07 0.68 -22.54
C ARG A 373 3.50 2.13 -22.35
N ALA A 374 3.80 2.54 -21.12
CA ALA A 374 4.28 3.88 -20.82
C ALA A 374 5.63 4.18 -21.50
N ARG A 375 6.46 3.14 -21.70
CA ARG A 375 7.72 3.21 -22.45
C ARG A 375 7.57 2.98 -23.96
N GLY A 376 6.34 3.00 -24.49
CA GLY A 376 6.08 2.96 -25.93
C GLY A 376 5.96 1.56 -26.55
N VAL A 377 6.03 0.48 -25.77
CA VAL A 377 5.80 -0.89 -26.29
C VAL A 377 4.34 -1.02 -26.74
N ASP A 378 4.14 -1.62 -27.92
CA ASP A 378 2.80 -1.78 -28.47
C ASP A 378 1.90 -2.61 -27.55
N ARG A 379 0.60 -2.33 -27.59
CA ARG A 379 -0.39 -2.91 -26.68
C ARG A 379 -0.45 -4.44 -26.75
N ARG A 380 -0.19 -5.05 -27.91
CA ARG A 380 -0.27 -6.52 -28.08
C ARG A 380 0.96 -7.18 -27.46
N THR A 381 2.15 -6.69 -27.77
CA THR A 381 3.42 -7.19 -27.21
C THR A 381 3.49 -6.97 -25.71
N ALA A 382 3.08 -5.79 -25.23
CA ALA A 382 3.05 -5.49 -23.80
C ALA A 382 2.16 -6.47 -23.02
N ARG A 383 1.00 -6.83 -23.57
CA ARG A 383 0.10 -7.83 -22.97
C ARG A 383 0.67 -9.24 -23.01
N ALA A 384 1.31 -9.63 -24.11
CA ALA A 384 1.94 -10.95 -24.21
C ALA A 384 3.06 -11.12 -23.18
N ARG A 385 3.95 -10.11 -23.05
CA ARG A 385 5.00 -10.10 -22.01
C ARG A 385 4.40 -10.10 -20.59
N ALA A 386 3.36 -9.31 -20.36
CA ALA A 386 2.68 -9.28 -19.07
C ALA A 386 2.04 -10.63 -18.70
N THR A 387 1.41 -11.31 -19.66
CA THR A 387 0.85 -12.65 -19.43
C THR A 387 1.95 -13.67 -19.11
N ALA A 388 3.06 -13.66 -19.86
CA ALA A 388 4.19 -14.55 -19.58
C ALA A 388 4.78 -14.31 -18.18
N GLU A 389 4.89 -13.05 -17.74
CA GLU A 389 5.37 -12.73 -16.40
C GLU A 389 4.40 -13.18 -15.29
N LEU A 390 3.09 -13.02 -15.52
CA LEU A 390 2.08 -13.53 -14.60
C LEU A 390 2.09 -15.06 -14.51
N GLU A 391 2.33 -15.76 -15.62
CA GLU A 391 2.50 -17.22 -15.65
C GLU A 391 3.74 -17.66 -14.87
N ARG A 392 4.87 -16.97 -15.04
CA ARG A 392 6.11 -17.24 -14.28
C ARG A 392 5.91 -17.14 -12.77
N LEU A 393 5.09 -16.20 -12.30
CA LEU A 393 4.75 -16.05 -10.89
C LEU A 393 3.49 -16.83 -10.45
N GLY A 394 3.00 -17.77 -11.28
CA GLY A 394 1.89 -18.65 -10.89
C GLY A 394 0.52 -17.97 -10.78
N VAL A 395 0.35 -16.77 -11.34
CA VAL A 395 -0.90 -15.97 -11.31
C VAL A 395 -1.48 -15.70 -12.71
N GLY A 396 -1.02 -16.43 -13.73
CA GLY A 396 -1.48 -16.30 -15.12
C GLY A 396 -3.01 -16.43 -15.29
N ALA A 397 -3.63 -17.38 -14.57
CA ALA A 397 -5.09 -17.59 -14.61
C ALA A 397 -5.91 -16.39 -14.07
N LEU A 398 -5.26 -15.46 -13.37
CA LEU A 398 -5.88 -14.27 -12.77
C LEU A 398 -5.71 -13.02 -13.64
N ALA A 399 -5.14 -13.14 -14.85
CA ALA A 399 -4.80 -12.03 -15.74
C ALA A 399 -5.93 -11.01 -15.95
N ASP A 400 -7.18 -11.47 -16.03
CA ASP A 400 -8.35 -10.62 -16.29
C ASP A 400 -9.02 -10.06 -15.02
N ARG A 401 -8.58 -10.48 -13.83
CA ARG A 401 -9.13 -10.02 -12.55
C ARG A 401 -8.63 -8.62 -12.21
N ARG A 402 -9.48 -7.81 -11.56
CA ARG A 402 -9.12 -6.50 -10.99
C ARG A 402 -8.59 -6.67 -9.55
N PRO A 403 -7.83 -5.69 -9.01
CA PRO A 403 -7.20 -5.82 -7.69
C PRO A 403 -8.14 -6.21 -6.55
N HIS A 404 -9.36 -5.68 -6.51
CA HIS A 404 -10.36 -6.03 -5.49
C HIS A 404 -10.88 -7.48 -5.55
N GLN A 405 -10.52 -8.22 -6.61
CA GLN A 405 -10.89 -9.62 -6.81
C GLN A 405 -9.72 -10.58 -6.55
N LEU A 406 -8.58 -10.06 -6.08
CA LEU A 406 -7.37 -10.83 -5.79
C LEU A 406 -7.20 -10.97 -4.27
N SER A 407 -6.71 -12.12 -3.82
CA SER A 407 -6.22 -12.26 -2.44
C SER A 407 -4.94 -11.44 -2.23
N GLY A 408 -4.54 -11.22 -0.97
CA GLY A 408 -3.35 -10.43 -0.67
C GLY A 408 -2.07 -10.97 -1.33
N GLY A 409 -1.86 -12.29 -1.25
CA GLY A 409 -0.71 -12.95 -1.92
C GLY A 409 -0.77 -12.91 -3.44
N GLN A 410 -1.97 -13.01 -4.03
CA GLN A 410 -2.15 -12.88 -5.48
C GLN A 410 -1.83 -11.46 -5.94
N ALA A 411 -2.33 -10.44 -5.24
CA ALA A 411 -2.02 -9.04 -5.51
C ALA A 411 -0.53 -8.74 -5.38
N GLN A 412 0.16 -9.33 -4.38
CA GLN A 412 1.60 -9.19 -4.22
C GLN A 412 2.37 -9.74 -5.43
N ARG A 413 2.03 -10.95 -5.88
CA ARG A 413 2.65 -11.54 -7.08
C ARG A 413 2.44 -10.68 -8.33
N VAL A 414 1.24 -10.11 -8.51
CA VAL A 414 0.96 -9.16 -9.60
C VAL A 414 1.83 -7.90 -9.48
N ALA A 415 2.04 -7.38 -8.26
CA ALA A 415 2.91 -6.22 -8.04
C ALA A 415 4.38 -6.51 -8.36
N ILE A 416 4.89 -7.70 -7.98
CA ILE A 416 6.23 -8.17 -8.33
C ILE A 416 6.37 -8.33 -9.85
N ALA A 417 5.43 -9.02 -10.51
CA ALA A 417 5.41 -9.14 -11.97
C ALA A 417 5.46 -7.77 -12.66
N ARG A 418 4.70 -6.79 -12.16
CA ARG A 418 4.67 -5.43 -12.71
C ARG A 418 6.04 -4.74 -12.63
N ALA A 419 6.80 -4.97 -11.57
CA ALA A 419 8.15 -4.43 -11.46
C ALA A 419 9.14 -5.15 -12.41
N LEU A 420 9.08 -6.49 -12.44
CA LEU A 420 10.02 -7.34 -13.16
C LEU A 420 9.85 -7.32 -14.69
N VAL A 421 8.61 -7.20 -15.19
CA VAL A 421 8.32 -7.26 -16.63
C VAL A 421 9.07 -6.20 -17.45
N THR A 422 9.52 -5.14 -16.79
CA THR A 422 10.24 -4.04 -17.42
C THR A 422 11.76 -4.25 -17.50
N GLU A 423 12.24 -5.42 -17.05
CA GLU A 423 13.65 -5.83 -17.00
C GLU A 423 14.55 -4.71 -16.44
N PRO A 424 14.31 -4.30 -15.18
CA PRO A 424 15.06 -3.21 -14.57
C PRO A 424 16.53 -3.59 -14.34
N ARG A 425 17.40 -2.58 -14.22
CA ARG A 425 18.78 -2.76 -13.73
C ARG A 425 18.89 -2.66 -12.22
N LEU A 426 17.96 -1.92 -11.61
CA LEU A 426 17.81 -1.77 -10.18
C LEU A 426 16.38 -2.15 -9.78
N LEU A 427 16.24 -3.19 -8.97
CA LEU A 427 14.96 -3.67 -8.45
C LEU A 427 14.85 -3.27 -6.98
N LEU A 428 13.83 -2.51 -6.63
CA LEU A 428 13.54 -2.06 -5.27
C LEU A 428 12.34 -2.86 -4.73
N LEU A 429 12.56 -3.57 -3.64
CA LEU A 429 11.56 -4.42 -3.00
C LEU A 429 11.33 -3.88 -1.59
N ASP A 430 10.31 -3.05 -1.42
CA ASP A 430 9.96 -2.48 -0.13
C ASP A 430 8.95 -3.39 0.59
N GLU A 431 9.45 -4.19 1.53
CA GLU A 431 8.65 -5.10 2.34
C GLU A 431 7.75 -6.07 1.53
N PRO A 432 8.32 -6.85 0.59
CA PRO A 432 7.53 -7.62 -0.37
C PRO A 432 6.72 -8.78 0.24
N PHE A 433 6.94 -9.12 1.51
CA PHE A 433 6.25 -10.21 2.20
C PHE A 433 5.33 -9.74 3.33
N THR A 434 5.31 -8.44 3.63
CA THR A 434 4.51 -7.88 4.72
C THR A 434 3.01 -8.06 4.45
N GLY A 435 2.27 -8.42 5.50
CA GLY A 435 0.82 -8.62 5.43
C GLY A 435 0.40 -9.83 4.60
N LEU A 436 1.27 -10.83 4.46
CA LEU A 436 0.96 -12.15 3.87
C LEU A 436 0.89 -13.22 4.96
N ASP A 437 0.03 -14.22 4.74
CA ASP A 437 0.03 -15.43 5.57
C ASP A 437 1.38 -16.15 5.48
N VAL A 438 1.82 -16.76 6.59
CA VAL A 438 3.14 -17.39 6.73
C VAL A 438 3.46 -18.36 5.59
N GLY A 439 2.51 -19.23 5.21
CA GLY A 439 2.70 -20.20 4.12
C GLY A 439 2.80 -19.55 2.73
N VAL A 440 2.05 -18.48 2.49
CA VAL A 440 2.10 -17.71 1.24
C VAL A 440 3.43 -16.97 1.13
N ALA A 441 3.87 -16.33 2.22
CA ALA A 441 5.16 -15.66 2.30
C ALA A 441 6.32 -16.64 2.04
N ALA A 442 6.31 -17.82 2.67
CA ALA A 442 7.33 -18.85 2.44
C ALA A 442 7.40 -19.30 0.97
N THR A 443 6.26 -19.55 0.33
CA THR A 443 6.22 -19.95 -1.09
C THR A 443 6.75 -18.83 -2.00
N LEU A 444 6.31 -17.59 -1.75
CA LEU A 444 6.74 -16.43 -2.53
C LEU A 444 8.23 -16.12 -2.36
N ARG A 445 8.80 -16.32 -1.16
CA ARG A 445 10.25 -16.20 -0.93
C ARG A 445 11.04 -17.15 -1.81
N VAL A 446 10.63 -18.42 -1.91
CA VAL A 446 11.30 -19.40 -2.77
C VAL A 446 11.17 -19.03 -4.26
N GLU A 447 10.02 -18.53 -4.68
CA GLU A 447 9.82 -18.01 -6.05
C GLU A 447 10.73 -16.82 -6.33
N LEU A 448 10.79 -15.85 -5.42
CA LEU A 448 11.60 -14.65 -5.58
C LEU A 448 13.10 -14.96 -5.52
N ALA A 449 13.55 -15.83 -4.60
CA ALA A 449 14.93 -16.29 -4.52
C ALA A 449 15.42 -16.88 -5.84
N ARG A 450 14.60 -17.73 -6.48
CA ARG A 450 14.91 -18.33 -7.79
C ARG A 450 15.04 -17.27 -8.88
N HIS A 451 14.19 -16.24 -8.86
CA HIS A 451 14.27 -15.15 -9.84
C HIS A 451 15.51 -14.27 -9.62
N LEU A 452 15.80 -13.91 -8.36
CA LEU A 452 16.94 -13.08 -8.00
C LEU A 452 18.28 -13.78 -8.27
N ALA A 453 18.33 -15.11 -8.15
CA ALA A 453 19.54 -15.88 -8.44
C ALA A 453 20.01 -15.79 -9.91
N SER A 454 19.11 -15.48 -10.85
CA SER A 454 19.43 -15.30 -12.28
C SER A 454 19.24 -13.85 -12.75
N TYR A 455 19.19 -12.89 -11.82
CA TYR A 455 18.92 -11.50 -12.14
C TYR A 455 20.23 -10.74 -12.38
N ASP A 456 20.41 -10.21 -13.60
CA ASP A 456 21.65 -9.52 -14.01
C ASP A 456 21.72 -8.04 -13.56
N GLY A 457 20.96 -7.68 -12.53
CA GLY A 457 20.91 -6.33 -11.96
C GLY A 457 21.16 -6.35 -10.46
N VAL A 458 20.98 -5.21 -9.80
CA VAL A 458 21.03 -5.11 -8.33
C VAL A 458 19.61 -5.11 -7.78
N ALA A 459 19.36 -5.90 -6.73
CA ALA A 459 18.12 -5.84 -5.97
C ALA A 459 18.37 -5.21 -4.59
N VAL A 460 17.55 -4.25 -4.20
CA VAL A 460 17.53 -3.68 -2.85
C VAL A 460 16.26 -4.15 -2.16
N LEU A 461 16.41 -4.97 -1.13
CA LEU A 461 15.34 -5.56 -0.35
C LEU A 461 15.24 -4.86 1.00
N VAL A 462 14.23 -4.01 1.19
CA VAL A 462 13.91 -3.48 2.51
C VAL A 462 13.04 -4.49 3.24
N THR A 463 13.46 -4.89 4.44
CA THR A 463 12.71 -5.83 5.27
C THR A 463 12.96 -5.57 6.75
N HIS A 464 12.00 -5.98 7.57
CA HIS A 464 12.12 -6.08 9.02
C HIS A 464 12.14 -7.54 9.51
N ASP A 465 12.05 -8.52 8.59
CA ASP A 465 12.08 -9.95 8.90
C ASP A 465 13.50 -10.51 8.66
N ALA A 466 14.04 -11.16 9.69
CA ALA A 466 15.35 -11.79 9.64
C ALA A 466 15.43 -12.85 8.55
N VAL A 467 14.36 -13.62 8.36
CA VAL A 467 14.31 -14.70 7.37
C VAL A 467 14.53 -14.12 5.98
N ASP A 468 13.88 -13.00 5.64
CA ASP A 468 14.05 -12.36 4.34
C ASP A 468 15.50 -11.92 4.13
N ALA A 469 16.07 -11.20 5.10
CA ALA A 469 17.42 -10.66 5.00
C ALA A 469 18.49 -11.76 4.94
N LEU A 470 18.32 -12.84 5.71
CA LEU A 470 19.27 -13.96 5.80
C LEU A 470 19.16 -14.94 4.62
N THR A 471 17.96 -15.11 4.03
CA THR A 471 17.74 -16.09 2.97
C THR A 471 17.85 -15.51 1.56
N LEU A 472 17.56 -14.21 1.39
CA LEU A 472 17.58 -13.56 0.08
C LEU A 472 18.78 -12.63 -0.10
N GLY A 473 19.30 -12.04 0.99
CA GLY A 473 20.40 -11.09 0.91
C GLY A 473 21.73 -11.76 0.56
N THR A 474 22.49 -11.15 -0.35
CA THR A 474 23.94 -11.42 -0.50
C THR A 474 24.75 -10.48 0.38
N ARG A 475 24.22 -9.27 0.61
CA ARG A 475 24.80 -8.23 1.45
C ARG A 475 23.72 -7.65 2.37
N MET A 476 24.09 -7.26 3.57
CA MET A 476 23.21 -6.62 4.55
C MET A 476 23.74 -5.22 4.89
N VAL A 477 22.84 -4.24 4.87
CA VAL A 477 23.08 -2.86 5.29
C VAL A 477 22.10 -2.52 6.39
N VAL A 478 22.62 -2.16 7.56
CA VAL A 478 21.84 -1.79 8.74
C VAL A 478 21.77 -0.28 8.81
N LEU A 479 20.57 0.27 8.75
CA LEU A 479 20.31 1.69 8.92
C LEU A 479 19.80 1.98 10.32
N GLU A 480 20.36 3.01 10.97
CA GLU A 480 19.87 3.59 12.23
C GLU A 480 20.04 5.12 12.18
N ASP A 481 19.03 5.85 12.64
CA ASP A 481 19.01 7.33 12.67
C ASP A 481 19.44 7.99 11.34
N GLY A 482 19.05 7.38 10.22
CA GLY A 482 19.37 7.87 8.88
C GLY A 482 20.80 7.58 8.42
N ARG A 483 21.61 6.81 9.17
CA ARG A 483 23.00 6.48 8.83
C ARG A 483 23.21 4.97 8.74
N VAL A 484 24.24 4.57 8.00
CA VAL A 484 24.68 3.17 7.97
C VAL A 484 25.40 2.83 9.27
N ALA A 485 24.79 1.97 10.08
CA ALA A 485 25.34 1.53 11.36
C ALA A 485 26.25 0.29 11.21
N GLN A 486 25.93 -0.60 10.26
CA GLN A 486 26.71 -1.80 9.99
C GLN A 486 26.51 -2.24 8.53
N THR A 487 27.53 -2.84 7.93
CA THR A 487 27.45 -3.48 6.62
C THR A 487 28.28 -4.76 6.62
N GLY A 488 27.83 -5.79 5.92
CA GLY A 488 28.56 -7.04 5.78
C GLY A 488 27.71 -8.08 5.04
N THR A 489 28.16 -9.33 5.01
CA THR A 489 27.28 -10.44 4.61
C THR A 489 26.21 -10.67 5.69
N PRO A 490 25.04 -11.22 5.34
CA PRO A 490 24.02 -11.54 6.33
C PRO A 490 24.53 -12.45 7.46
N ALA A 491 25.42 -13.40 7.14
CA ALA A 491 26.02 -14.29 8.12
C ALA A 491 26.96 -13.55 9.11
N GLU A 492 27.80 -12.63 8.63
CA GLU A 492 28.68 -11.81 9.47
C GLU A 492 27.88 -10.88 10.39
N VAL A 493 26.90 -10.17 9.82
CA VAL A 493 26.05 -9.23 10.57
C VAL A 493 25.22 -9.97 11.62
N ALA A 494 24.73 -11.17 11.31
CA ALA A 494 24.01 -12.01 12.27
C ALA A 494 24.91 -12.61 13.37
N ALA A 495 26.15 -12.96 13.03
CA ALA A 495 27.10 -13.51 14.00
C ALA A 495 27.63 -12.44 14.96
N GLN A 496 27.78 -11.20 14.49
CA GLN A 496 28.34 -10.08 15.25
C GLN A 496 27.45 -8.83 15.09
N PRO A 497 26.23 -8.84 15.66
CA PRO A 497 25.29 -7.72 15.53
C PRO A 497 25.79 -6.47 16.28
N ARG A 498 26.05 -5.37 15.57
CA ARG A 498 26.54 -4.14 16.21
C ARG A 498 25.46 -3.24 16.78
N THR A 499 24.21 -3.53 16.43
CA THR A 499 23.07 -2.77 16.94
C THR A 499 22.06 -3.68 17.59
N ASP A 500 21.36 -3.13 18.57
CA ASP A 500 20.33 -3.80 19.33
C ASP A 500 19.13 -4.20 18.42
N HIS A 501 18.86 -3.44 17.35
CA HIS A 501 17.89 -3.84 16.34
C HIS A 501 18.30 -5.15 15.64
N VAL A 502 19.54 -5.26 15.16
CA VAL A 502 20.03 -6.48 14.50
C VAL A 502 20.08 -7.64 15.48
N ALA A 503 20.57 -7.41 16.70
CA ALA A 503 20.61 -8.45 17.72
C ALA A 503 19.23 -9.05 17.96
N ARG A 504 18.20 -8.21 18.15
CA ARG A 504 16.82 -8.69 18.25
C ARG A 504 16.31 -9.38 17.00
N LEU A 505 16.66 -8.87 15.81
CA LEU A 505 16.30 -9.46 14.52
C LEU A 505 16.75 -10.92 14.45
N VAL A 506 17.99 -11.21 14.87
CA VAL A 506 18.57 -12.57 14.86
C VAL A 506 18.36 -13.35 16.16
N GLY A 507 17.58 -12.81 17.11
CA GLY A 507 17.24 -13.47 18.36
C GLY A 507 18.40 -13.57 19.37
N LEU A 508 19.24 -12.54 19.44
CA LEU A 508 20.34 -12.39 20.38
C LEU A 508 20.08 -11.20 21.33
N ASN A 509 20.65 -11.30 22.53
CA ASN A 509 20.89 -10.15 23.39
C ASN A 509 22.19 -9.47 22.96
N LEU A 510 22.24 -8.15 23.06
CA LEU A 510 23.44 -7.36 22.84
C LEU A 510 23.67 -6.43 24.03
N VAL A 511 24.86 -6.50 24.62
CA VAL A 511 25.21 -5.72 25.80
C VAL A 511 26.60 -5.13 25.63
N THR A 512 26.79 -3.86 25.98
CA THR A 512 28.12 -3.27 26.10
C THR A 512 28.81 -3.83 27.33
N ALA A 513 30.02 -4.37 27.16
CA ALA A 513 30.84 -4.87 28.26
C ALA A 513 31.20 -3.74 29.23
N ALA A 514 31.55 -4.11 30.48
CA ALA A 514 31.93 -3.14 31.52
C ALA A 514 33.16 -2.29 31.16
N ASP A 515 34.00 -2.76 30.23
CA ASP A 515 35.14 -2.01 29.69
C ASP A 515 34.72 -0.89 28.72
N GLY A 516 33.46 -0.86 28.27
CA GLY A 516 32.96 0.09 27.27
C GLY A 516 33.51 -0.10 25.86
N ALA A 517 34.47 -1.00 25.67
CA ALA A 517 35.22 -1.20 24.43
C ALA A 517 34.76 -2.43 23.64
N SER A 518 34.00 -3.34 24.27
CA SER A 518 33.49 -4.55 23.63
C SER A 518 31.97 -4.66 23.68
N LEU A 519 31.41 -5.31 22.67
CA LEU A 519 30.04 -5.82 22.66
C LEU A 519 30.03 -7.31 23.04
N LEU A 520 28.98 -7.70 23.76
CA LEU A 520 28.69 -9.06 24.19
C LEU A 520 27.38 -9.50 23.55
N ALA A 521 27.43 -10.53 22.69
CA ALA A 521 26.26 -11.12 22.08
C ALA A 521 26.02 -12.54 22.59
N PHE A 522 24.78 -12.85 22.97
CA PHE A 522 24.41 -14.18 23.49
C PHE A 522 22.93 -14.47 23.33
N ARG A 523 22.57 -15.76 23.25
CA ARG A 523 21.17 -16.18 23.08
C ARG A 523 20.35 -15.97 24.36
N PRO A 524 19.04 -15.69 24.26
CA PRO A 524 18.14 -15.64 25.41
C PRO A 524 18.14 -16.93 26.25
N SER A 525 18.31 -18.10 25.61
CA SER A 525 18.41 -19.40 26.30
C SER A 525 19.69 -19.58 27.11
N ALA A 526 20.70 -18.72 26.91
CA ALA A 526 21.93 -18.73 27.71
C ALA A 526 21.83 -17.83 28.95
N VAL A 527 20.69 -17.16 29.15
CA VAL A 527 20.44 -16.27 30.29
C VAL A 527 19.71 -17.05 31.38
N THR A 528 20.29 -17.08 32.57
CA THR A 528 19.66 -17.63 33.77
C THR A 528 19.14 -16.50 34.63
N LEU A 529 17.92 -16.65 35.14
CA LEU A 529 17.29 -15.72 36.07
C LEU A 529 17.33 -16.25 37.50
N SER A 530 17.66 -15.40 38.47
CA SER A 530 17.66 -15.72 39.90
C SER A 530 17.11 -14.56 40.74
N PRO A 531 16.50 -14.81 41.92
CA PRO A 531 15.97 -13.74 42.78
C PRO A 531 17.09 -12.96 43.48
N THR A 532 18.20 -13.64 43.74
CA THR A 532 19.40 -13.11 44.40
C THR A 532 20.57 -13.08 43.43
N GLU A 533 21.61 -12.34 43.78
CA GLU A 533 22.82 -12.28 42.97
C GLU A 533 23.44 -13.69 42.87
N PRO A 534 23.66 -14.21 41.65
CA PRO A 534 24.09 -15.59 41.48
C PRO A 534 25.54 -15.75 41.95
N SER A 535 25.75 -16.74 42.83
CA SER A 535 27.06 -17.23 43.23
C SER A 535 27.46 -18.42 42.34
N GLY A 536 28.63 -18.37 41.72
CA GLY A 536 29.09 -19.45 40.84
C GLY A 536 30.03 -19.01 39.71
N SER A 537 30.10 -19.82 38.65
CA SER A 537 30.99 -19.61 37.49
C SER A 537 30.44 -18.65 36.43
N ALA A 538 29.17 -18.24 36.52
CA ALA A 538 28.59 -17.20 35.66
C ALA A 538 29.15 -15.82 36.09
N ARG A 539 30.13 -15.32 35.34
CA ARG A 539 30.82 -14.07 35.66
C ARG A 539 30.03 -12.83 35.23
N LEU A 540 29.26 -12.93 34.16
CA LEU A 540 28.45 -11.84 33.60
C LEU A 540 27.08 -11.82 34.29
N ARG A 541 26.79 -10.71 34.97
CA ARG A 541 25.65 -10.56 35.88
C ARG A 541 25.05 -9.16 35.75
N TRP A 542 23.74 -9.09 35.71
CA TRP A 542 22.99 -7.84 35.61
C TRP A 542 21.81 -7.87 36.58
N ALA A 543 21.74 -6.87 37.46
CA ALA A 543 20.54 -6.60 38.23
C ALA A 543 19.51 -5.91 37.32
N GLY A 544 18.24 -6.29 37.46
CA GLY A 544 17.16 -5.66 36.71
C GLY A 544 15.79 -5.94 37.31
N GLN A 545 14.77 -5.46 36.61
CA GLN A 545 13.38 -5.75 36.91
C GLN A 545 12.76 -6.45 35.72
N VAL A 546 11.91 -7.43 35.99
CA VAL A 546 11.12 -8.08 34.96
C VAL A 546 10.22 -7.03 34.30
N SER A 547 10.41 -6.75 33.02
CA SER A 547 9.61 -5.78 32.28
C SER A 547 8.35 -6.43 31.69
N GLN A 548 8.50 -7.64 31.16
CA GLN A 548 7.42 -8.36 30.49
C GLN A 548 7.65 -9.87 30.57
N LEU A 549 6.56 -10.64 30.60
CA LEU A 549 6.58 -12.08 30.39
C LEU A 549 5.69 -12.40 29.20
N THR A 550 6.16 -13.24 28.28
CA THR A 550 5.40 -13.62 27.09
C THR A 550 5.57 -15.11 26.82
N PRO A 551 4.47 -15.87 26.66
CA PRO A 551 4.57 -17.26 26.24
C PRO A 551 5.36 -17.39 24.93
N TYR A 552 6.32 -18.30 24.87
CA TYR A 552 7.18 -18.51 23.71
C TYR A 552 7.57 -19.98 23.57
N GLY A 553 7.08 -20.64 22.51
CA GLY A 553 7.21 -22.09 22.37
C GLY A 553 6.61 -22.81 23.58
N ASP A 554 7.41 -23.69 24.20
CA ASP A 554 7.03 -24.43 25.42
C ASP A 554 7.45 -23.71 26.72
N GLY A 555 7.95 -22.47 26.62
CA GLY A 555 8.47 -21.69 27.74
C GLY A 555 7.88 -20.29 27.82
N VAL A 556 8.56 -19.45 28.60
CA VAL A 556 8.22 -18.04 28.78
C VAL A 556 9.45 -17.21 28.48
N ARG A 557 9.31 -16.29 27.54
CA ARG A 557 10.30 -15.26 27.27
C ARG A 557 10.09 -14.12 28.27
N VAL A 558 11.12 -13.84 29.06
CA VAL A 558 11.13 -12.83 30.12
C VAL A 558 12.01 -11.68 29.69
N GLY A 559 11.42 -10.49 29.58
CA GLY A 559 12.15 -9.23 29.44
C GLY A 559 12.67 -8.77 30.79
N VAL A 560 13.92 -8.34 30.86
CA VAL A 560 14.57 -7.81 32.06
C VAL A 560 15.16 -6.45 31.73
N ARG A 561 14.64 -5.40 32.36
CA ARG A 561 15.15 -4.04 32.24
C ARG A 561 16.19 -3.76 33.31
N THR A 562 17.41 -3.43 32.90
CA THR A 562 18.47 -3.06 33.83
C THR A 562 18.36 -1.57 34.21
N PRO A 563 18.89 -1.15 35.38
CA PRO A 563 18.96 0.26 35.74
C PRO A 563 19.77 1.13 34.76
N ALA A 564 20.69 0.52 34.01
CA ALA A 564 21.47 1.18 32.96
C ALA A 564 20.67 1.37 31.66
N GLY A 565 19.38 1.02 31.63
CA GLY A 565 18.51 1.18 30.47
C GLY A 565 18.66 0.10 29.40
N GLN A 566 19.37 -1.00 29.69
CA GLN A 566 19.50 -2.13 28.78
C GLN A 566 18.32 -3.09 28.97
N ASP A 567 17.70 -3.52 27.88
CA ASP A 567 16.64 -4.53 27.90
C ASP A 567 17.24 -5.88 27.48
N LEU A 568 17.25 -6.83 28.41
CA LEU A 568 17.67 -8.22 28.22
C LEU A 568 16.47 -9.13 28.04
N ILE A 569 16.67 -10.24 27.34
CA ILE A 569 15.69 -11.27 27.10
C ILE A 569 16.24 -12.60 27.61
N ALA A 570 15.46 -13.30 28.42
CA ALA A 570 15.76 -14.65 28.90
C ALA A 570 14.65 -15.60 28.50
N ASP A 571 14.99 -16.77 27.97
CA ASP A 571 14.03 -17.84 27.71
C ASP A 571 14.09 -18.84 28.88
N VAL A 572 13.02 -18.89 29.67
CA VAL A 572 12.91 -19.76 30.85
C VAL A 572 11.70 -20.69 30.75
N THR A 573 11.67 -21.75 31.54
CA THR A 573 10.51 -22.66 31.59
C THR A 573 9.35 -22.04 32.35
N ALA A 574 8.12 -22.49 32.07
CA ALA A 574 6.95 -22.07 32.85
C ALA A 574 7.08 -22.44 34.34
N ALA A 575 7.74 -23.56 34.66
CA ALA A 575 8.05 -23.95 36.04
C ALA A 575 8.96 -22.93 36.73
N ALA A 576 10.04 -22.50 36.05
CA ALA A 576 10.94 -21.49 36.60
C ALA A 576 10.23 -20.14 36.86
N VAL A 577 9.30 -19.73 35.99
CA VAL A 577 8.47 -18.53 36.23
C VAL A 577 7.66 -18.65 37.51
N ALA A 578 7.04 -19.81 37.75
CA ALA A 578 6.23 -20.06 38.93
C ALA A 578 7.07 -20.15 40.21
N GLU A 579 8.18 -20.90 40.16
CA GLU A 579 9.10 -21.08 41.31
C GLU A 579 9.76 -19.77 41.73
N LEU A 580 10.18 -18.95 40.76
CA LEU A 580 10.82 -17.67 41.01
C LEU A 580 9.82 -16.53 41.24
N LEU A 581 8.51 -16.82 41.18
CA LEU A 581 7.41 -15.84 41.32
C LEU A 581 7.58 -14.62 40.40
N LEU A 582 8.04 -14.85 39.16
CA LEU A 582 8.33 -13.76 38.22
C LEU A 582 7.03 -13.07 37.78
N ARG A 583 7.00 -11.75 37.96
CA ARG A 583 5.90 -10.87 37.54
C ARG A 583 6.47 -9.54 37.07
N PRO A 584 5.78 -8.78 36.21
CA PRO A 584 6.22 -7.45 35.84
C PRO A 584 6.52 -6.59 37.08
N GLY A 585 7.67 -5.92 37.08
CA GLY A 585 8.20 -5.14 38.20
C GLY A 585 9.00 -5.95 39.24
N ALA A 586 9.01 -7.28 39.19
CA ALA A 586 9.79 -8.09 40.14
C ALA A 586 11.30 -7.87 39.94
N PRO A 587 12.07 -7.65 41.02
CA PRO A 587 13.53 -7.59 40.92
C PRO A 587 14.09 -8.97 40.62
N VAL A 588 15.05 -9.03 39.70
CA VAL A 588 15.68 -10.28 39.27
C VAL A 588 17.14 -10.01 38.87
N TRP A 589 17.97 -11.03 39.04
CA TRP A 589 19.32 -11.06 38.50
C TRP A 589 19.35 -11.92 37.24
N ALA A 590 19.84 -11.35 36.15
CA ALA A 590 20.17 -12.08 34.93
C ALA A 590 21.66 -12.43 34.94
N SER A 591 22.00 -13.66 34.57
CA SER A 591 23.40 -14.08 34.45
C SER A 591 23.64 -14.97 33.25
N THR A 592 24.87 -14.93 32.72
CA THR A 592 25.28 -15.83 31.65
C THR A 592 26.72 -16.30 31.83
N LYS A 593 27.04 -17.47 31.27
CA LYS A 593 28.39 -18.03 31.27
C LYS A 593 29.18 -17.37 30.16
N GLU A 594 30.44 -17.03 30.43
CA GLU A 594 31.31 -16.39 29.44
C GLU A 594 31.54 -17.26 28.20
N THR A 595 31.52 -18.59 28.35
CA THR A 595 31.60 -19.54 27.22
C THR A 595 30.39 -19.52 26.27
N ALA A 596 29.28 -18.91 26.68
CA ALA A 596 28.07 -18.76 25.86
C ALA A 596 27.97 -17.38 25.19
N VAL A 597 29.00 -16.53 25.38
CA VAL A 597 29.04 -15.16 24.89
C VAL A 597 30.05 -15.03 23.76
N VAL A 598 29.64 -14.37 22.69
CA VAL A 598 30.55 -13.89 21.64
C VAL A 598 30.92 -12.45 21.98
N ARG A 599 32.22 -12.20 22.20
CA ARG A 599 32.77 -10.86 22.48
C ARG A 599 33.51 -10.34 21.27
N TYR A 600 33.26 -9.10 20.88
CA TYR A 600 33.95 -8.41 19.78
C TYR A 600 34.02 -6.90 20.05
N PRO A 601 34.99 -6.17 19.47
CA PRO A 601 35.17 -4.76 19.74
C PRO A 601 34.00 -3.90 19.22
N VAL A 602 33.74 -2.79 19.92
CA VAL A 602 33.01 -1.64 19.38
C VAL A 602 34.00 -0.93 18.46
N GLU A 603 34.06 -1.28 17.17
CA GLU A 603 34.92 -0.55 16.23
C GLU A 603 34.56 0.95 16.21
N VAL A 604 35.59 1.80 16.18
CA VAL A 604 35.52 3.28 16.16
C VAL A 604 35.15 3.80 14.78
#